data_AF-X1E8Y4-F1
#
_entry.id   AF-X1E8Y4-F1
#
_cell.length_a   1.000
_cell.length_b   1.000
_cell.length_c   1.000
_cell.angle_alpha   90.00
_cell.angle_beta   90.00
_cell.angle_gamma   90.00
#
_symmetry.space_group_name_H-M   'P 1'
#
loop_
_entity.id
_entity.type
_entity.pdbx_description
1 polymer ?
#
loop_
_entity_poly.entity_id
_entity_poly.type
_entity_poly.pdbx_seq_one_letter_code
_entity_poly.pdbx_strand_id
1 'polypeptide(L)'
;AMSNQKITGLAAPAAQNDAVRADANLRAPDSSALEGSNKAAVQNHTPKAHTLGSHSTKAHTELTGVTSDQHHGRSHDHSIAGDGSPIAVAGVPNLPASKITSLRFPVDRLPALTNGKIWHGTGGNVEEISLPSSYSAQLTVAVFQMTPATGDMVSPERINNITTAAEDSTANAENKYAQVLFFAAARMTQFRLYGHDSNNNDGAWKLQYLDEDYNWNDWKTGIVTGEG
;
A
#
# COMPACT_ATOMS: atom_id res chain seq x y z
N ALA A 1 89.27 -9.46 -18.88
CA ALA A 1 89.30 -10.92 -18.78
C ALA A 1 89.28 -11.28 -17.30
N MET A 2 88.17 -11.79 -16.76
CA MET A 2 88.11 -12.18 -15.34
C MET A 2 88.81 -13.53 -15.17
N SER A 3 89.83 -13.56 -14.32
CA SER A 3 90.53 -14.77 -13.93
C SER A 3 89.59 -15.63 -13.07
N ASN A 4 89.18 -16.78 -13.58
CA ASN A 4 88.43 -17.77 -12.81
C ASN A 4 89.37 -18.40 -11.77
N GLN A 5 89.53 -17.75 -10.61
CA GLN A 5 90.17 -18.39 -9.45
C GLN A 5 89.27 -19.52 -8.95
N LYS A 6 89.57 -20.72 -9.43
CA LYS A 6 88.97 -21.97 -8.96
C LYS A 6 89.38 -22.16 -7.50
N ILE A 7 88.43 -22.05 -6.58
CA ILE A 7 88.63 -22.36 -5.16
C ILE A 7 89.05 -23.83 -5.06
N THR A 8 90.34 -24.06 -4.89
CA THR A 8 90.94 -25.40 -4.76
C THR A 8 91.31 -25.56 -3.29
N GLY A 9 90.54 -26.36 -2.56
CA GLY A 9 90.69 -26.54 -1.11
C GLY A 9 89.48 -27.13 -0.39
N LEU A 10 88.30 -27.15 -1.03
CA LEU A 10 87.14 -27.87 -0.51
C LEU A 10 87.27 -29.35 -0.90
N ALA A 11 87.80 -30.16 0.02
CA ALA A 11 87.75 -31.62 -0.11
C ALA A 11 86.28 -32.09 -0.14
N ALA A 12 86.00 -33.12 -0.92
CA ALA A 12 84.65 -33.70 -1.00
C ALA A 12 84.22 -34.23 0.38
N PRO A 13 82.96 -33.99 0.80
CA PRO A 13 82.48 -34.40 2.12
C PRO A 13 82.53 -35.93 2.27
N ALA A 14 83.17 -36.40 3.34
CA ALA A 14 83.45 -37.83 3.54
C ALA A 14 82.24 -38.63 4.06
N ALA A 15 81.17 -37.97 4.54
CA ALA A 15 79.93 -38.64 4.96
C ALA A 15 78.71 -37.69 5.01
N GLN A 16 77.50 -38.25 4.85
CA GLN A 16 76.23 -37.55 5.12
C GLN A 16 76.18 -37.16 6.61
N ASN A 17 75.98 -35.87 6.89
CA ASN A 17 76.01 -35.19 8.20
C ASN A 17 77.38 -34.69 8.70
N ASP A 18 78.38 -34.56 7.82
CA ASP A 18 79.58 -33.79 8.14
C ASP A 18 79.28 -32.28 8.09
N ALA A 19 78.77 -31.75 9.21
CA ALA A 19 78.57 -30.32 9.37
C ALA A 19 79.91 -29.62 9.24
N VAL A 20 80.08 -28.82 8.17
CA VAL A 20 81.26 -27.99 7.93
C VAL A 20 81.53 -27.19 9.21
N ARG A 21 82.54 -27.60 9.98
CA ARG A 21 82.96 -26.88 11.18
C ARG A 21 83.29 -25.46 10.73
N ALA A 22 82.61 -24.48 11.32
CA ALA A 22 82.94 -23.08 11.12
C ALA A 22 84.38 -22.85 11.60
N ASP A 23 85.33 -22.94 10.69
CA ASP A 23 86.72 -22.56 10.97
C ASP A 23 86.71 -21.04 11.18
N ALA A 24 87.09 -20.61 12.38
CA ALA A 24 87.19 -19.18 12.70
C ALA A 24 88.24 -18.45 11.82
N ASN A 25 89.04 -19.20 11.05
CA ASN A 25 89.97 -18.67 10.06
C ASN A 25 89.36 -18.52 8.64
N LEU A 26 88.10 -18.91 8.41
CA LEU A 26 87.32 -18.39 7.27
C LEU A 26 86.99 -16.91 7.53
N ARG A 27 88.01 -16.07 7.47
CA ARG A 27 87.81 -14.63 7.32
C ARG A 27 87.11 -14.41 5.97
N ALA A 28 86.07 -13.59 5.98
CA ALA A 28 85.51 -13.05 4.73
C ALA A 28 86.69 -12.57 3.85
N PRO A 29 86.63 -12.78 2.51
CA PRO A 29 87.69 -12.37 1.62
C PRO A 29 88.10 -10.94 1.95
N ASP A 30 89.41 -10.73 2.02
CA ASP A 30 89.97 -9.51 2.57
C ASP A 30 89.40 -8.27 1.85
N SER A 31 89.23 -7.17 2.60
CA SER A 31 88.61 -5.93 2.10
C SER A 31 89.33 -5.29 0.92
N SER A 32 90.48 -5.80 0.50
CA SER A 32 91.18 -5.46 -0.75
C SER A 32 90.32 -5.74 -1.99
N ALA A 33 89.33 -6.63 -1.93
CA ALA A 33 88.34 -6.77 -3.00
C ALA A 33 87.41 -5.54 -3.14
N LEU A 34 87.37 -4.66 -2.13
CA LEU A 34 86.73 -3.34 -2.17
C LEU A 34 87.74 -2.21 -2.47
N GLU A 35 89.06 -2.48 -2.39
CA GLU A 35 90.11 -1.54 -2.78
C GLU A 35 90.18 -1.43 -4.31
N GLY A 36 89.34 -0.55 -4.84
CA GLY A 36 89.18 -0.30 -6.28
C GLY A 36 87.80 0.28 -6.59
N SER A 37 86.83 0.05 -5.70
CA SER A 37 85.55 0.76 -5.74
C SER A 37 85.76 2.16 -5.17
N ASN A 38 85.83 3.16 -6.03
CA ASN A 38 85.89 4.54 -5.56
C ASN A 38 84.59 4.89 -4.81
N LYS A 39 84.68 5.80 -3.84
CA LYS A 39 83.55 6.24 -3.01
C LYS A 39 82.33 6.70 -3.85
N ALA A 40 82.59 7.21 -5.06
CA ALA A 40 81.57 7.60 -6.02
C ALA A 40 80.74 6.41 -6.55
N ALA A 41 81.36 5.25 -6.79
CA ALA A 41 80.65 4.05 -7.23
C ALA A 41 79.74 3.49 -6.12
N VAL A 42 80.16 3.58 -4.86
CA VAL A 42 79.38 3.11 -3.71
C VAL A 42 78.27 4.10 -3.32
N GLN A 43 78.48 5.42 -3.46
CA GLN A 43 77.46 6.44 -3.12
C GLN A 43 76.34 6.59 -4.16
N ASN A 44 76.50 6.04 -5.37
CA ASN A 44 75.50 6.17 -6.43
C ASN A 44 74.28 5.25 -6.27
N HIS A 45 74.20 4.49 -5.16
CA HIS A 45 72.97 3.77 -4.78
C HIS A 45 72.04 4.60 -3.89
N THR A 46 72.32 5.90 -3.67
CA THR A 46 71.38 6.80 -3.01
C THR A 46 70.04 6.68 -3.74
N PRO A 47 68.96 6.16 -3.10
CA PRO A 47 67.68 6.03 -3.75
C PRO A 47 67.29 7.42 -4.24
N LYS A 48 67.18 7.57 -5.56
CA LYS A 48 66.81 8.82 -6.20
C LYS A 48 65.46 9.19 -5.61
N ALA A 49 65.45 10.08 -4.62
CA ALA A 49 64.24 10.47 -3.91
C ALA A 49 63.28 11.01 -4.97
N HIS A 50 62.23 10.25 -5.26
CA HIS A 50 61.14 10.79 -6.06
C HIS A 50 60.56 11.91 -5.21
N THR A 51 60.69 13.15 -5.67
CA THR A 51 60.04 14.26 -4.99
C THR A 51 58.53 14.02 -5.09
N LEU A 52 57.83 14.21 -3.97
CA LEU A 52 56.36 14.09 -3.87
C LEU A 52 55.59 14.92 -4.93
N GLY A 53 56.27 15.86 -5.62
CA GLY A 53 55.74 16.61 -6.76
C GLY A 53 55.42 15.77 -8.01
N SER A 54 55.67 14.46 -8.00
CA SER A 54 55.17 13.53 -9.02
C SER A 54 53.70 13.11 -8.80
N HIS A 55 53.09 13.50 -7.68
CA HIS A 55 51.64 13.45 -7.51
C HIS A 55 51.04 14.79 -7.96
N SER A 56 50.66 14.86 -9.23
CA SER A 56 49.95 16.02 -9.77
C SER A 56 48.56 16.12 -9.12
N THR A 57 48.37 17.10 -8.24
CA THR A 57 47.04 17.67 -7.97
C THR A 57 46.73 18.66 -9.09
N LYS A 58 46.52 18.15 -10.31
CA LYS A 58 46.11 19.00 -11.43
C LYS A 58 44.86 19.77 -10.99
N ALA A 59 44.93 21.11 -11.06
CA ALA A 59 43.74 21.91 -10.82
C ALA A 59 42.68 21.53 -11.88
N HIS A 60 41.38 21.61 -11.57
CA HIS A 60 40.33 21.25 -12.53
C HIS A 60 40.46 22.01 -13.86
N THR A 61 41.00 23.23 -13.83
CA THR A 61 41.29 24.05 -15.02
C THR A 61 42.39 23.49 -15.93
N GLU A 62 43.22 22.57 -15.42
CA GLU A 62 44.31 21.91 -16.15
C GLU A 62 43.91 20.52 -16.68
N LEU A 63 42.70 20.05 -16.39
CA LEU A 63 42.10 18.85 -16.99
C LEU A 63 41.65 19.17 -18.43
N THR A 64 42.63 19.41 -19.31
CA THR A 64 42.37 19.52 -20.74
C THR A 64 42.04 18.12 -21.30
N GLY A 65 41.04 18.04 -22.18
CA GLY A 65 40.58 16.78 -22.76
C GLY A 65 39.53 16.01 -21.93
N VAL A 66 39.12 16.52 -20.77
CA VAL A 66 37.95 16.02 -20.05
C VAL A 66 36.74 16.84 -20.47
N THR A 67 35.93 16.30 -21.39
CA THR A 67 34.71 16.97 -21.86
C THR A 67 33.62 16.91 -20.78
N SER A 68 32.61 17.78 -20.89
CA SER A 68 31.46 17.80 -19.96
C SER A 68 30.80 16.42 -19.78
N ASP A 69 30.85 15.56 -20.79
CA ASP A 69 30.25 14.22 -20.78
C ASP A 69 31.00 13.22 -19.87
N GLN A 70 32.27 13.49 -19.56
CA GLN A 70 33.08 12.68 -18.64
C GLN A 70 32.87 13.05 -17.17
N HIS A 71 32.23 14.20 -16.90
CA HIS A 71 31.62 14.47 -15.60
C HIS A 71 30.16 14.03 -15.66
N HIS A 72 29.87 12.77 -15.30
CA HIS A 72 28.48 12.33 -15.15
C HIS A 72 27.85 13.03 -13.94
N GLY A 73 27.46 14.29 -14.10
CA GLY A 73 26.37 14.88 -13.34
C GLY A 73 25.14 14.07 -13.71
N ARG A 74 24.96 12.93 -13.06
CA ARG A 74 23.80 12.04 -13.17
C ARG A 74 22.60 12.78 -12.58
N SER A 75 22.15 13.81 -13.28
CA SER A 75 20.79 14.32 -13.17
C SER A 75 19.93 13.24 -13.82
N HIS A 76 19.56 12.25 -13.01
CA HIS A 76 18.64 11.21 -13.43
C HIS A 76 17.25 11.81 -13.52
N ASP A 77 16.98 12.45 -14.66
CA ASP A 77 15.61 12.57 -15.10
C ASP A 77 15.14 11.16 -15.49
N HIS A 78 14.35 10.54 -14.62
CA HIS A 78 13.79 9.21 -14.86
C HIS A 78 12.68 9.23 -15.92
N SER A 79 12.41 10.35 -16.59
CA SER A 79 11.52 10.39 -17.75
C SER A 79 12.18 9.91 -19.05
N ILE A 80 13.52 9.81 -19.06
CA ILE A 80 14.32 9.42 -20.21
C ILE A 80 15.10 8.13 -19.91
N ALA A 81 15.08 7.21 -20.86
CA ALA A 81 15.85 5.97 -20.84
C ALA A 81 17.35 6.27 -20.91
N GLY A 82 18.18 5.23 -20.68
CA GLY A 82 19.64 5.37 -20.65
C GLY A 82 20.26 5.88 -21.97
N ASP A 83 19.53 5.83 -23.08
CA ASP A 83 19.91 6.36 -24.38
C ASP A 83 19.34 7.76 -24.68
N GLY A 84 18.66 8.39 -23.70
CA GLY A 84 18.04 9.71 -23.84
C GLY A 84 16.70 9.71 -24.59
N SER A 85 16.20 8.55 -25.02
CA SER A 85 14.83 8.44 -25.56
C SER A 85 13.79 8.46 -24.43
N PRO A 86 12.56 8.95 -24.64
CA PRO A 86 11.50 8.81 -23.62
C PRO A 86 11.34 7.35 -23.21
N ILE A 87 11.11 7.07 -21.92
CA ILE A 87 10.79 5.69 -21.50
C ILE A 87 9.56 5.24 -22.30
N ALA A 88 9.80 4.40 -23.29
CA ALA A 88 8.74 3.90 -24.15
C ALA A 88 7.74 3.16 -23.26
N VAL A 89 6.45 3.41 -23.46
CA VAL A 89 5.41 2.77 -22.65
C VAL A 89 5.49 1.23 -22.76
N ALA A 90 5.99 0.72 -23.88
CA ALA A 90 6.30 -0.69 -24.08
C ALA A 90 7.38 -1.26 -23.13
N GLY A 91 8.21 -0.41 -22.53
CA GLY A 91 9.27 -0.77 -21.58
C GLY A 91 8.78 -1.03 -20.15
N VAL A 92 7.49 -0.81 -19.85
CA VAL A 92 6.86 -1.24 -18.59
C VAL A 92 6.20 -2.60 -18.83
N PRO A 93 6.81 -3.72 -18.37
CA PRO A 93 6.27 -5.05 -18.65
C PRO A 93 4.81 -5.16 -18.18
N ASN A 94 3.93 -5.66 -19.06
CA ASN A 94 2.50 -5.90 -18.79
C ASN A 94 1.62 -4.66 -18.50
N LEU A 95 2.06 -3.46 -18.87
CA LEU A 95 1.24 -2.24 -18.83
C LEU A 95 1.01 -1.68 -20.24
N PRO A 96 -0.12 -2.02 -20.90
CA PRO A 96 -0.41 -1.50 -22.24
C PRO A 96 -0.57 0.03 -22.22
N ALA A 97 -0.15 0.69 -23.31
CA ALA A 97 -0.04 2.15 -23.34
C ALA A 97 -1.34 2.92 -23.11
N SER A 98 -2.46 2.32 -23.48
CA SER A 98 -3.80 2.86 -23.22
C SER A 98 -4.15 2.95 -21.72
N LYS A 99 -3.42 2.24 -20.84
CA LYS A 99 -3.69 2.20 -19.39
C LYS A 99 -2.91 3.24 -18.58
N ILE A 100 -1.94 3.94 -19.17
CA ILE A 100 -1.23 5.05 -18.51
C ILE A 100 -1.99 6.37 -18.71
N THR A 101 -2.66 6.53 -19.86
CA THR A 101 -3.29 7.79 -20.27
C THR A 101 -4.78 7.90 -19.92
N SER A 102 -5.44 6.81 -19.49
CA SER A 102 -6.88 6.80 -19.27
C SER A 102 -7.35 7.55 -18.01
N LEU A 103 -6.44 7.96 -17.11
CA LEU A 103 -6.73 8.46 -15.76
C LEU A 103 -7.65 7.55 -14.92
N ARG A 104 -7.92 6.33 -15.39
CA ARG A 104 -8.88 5.39 -14.79
C ARG A 104 -8.25 4.01 -14.73
N PHE A 105 -8.15 3.46 -13.52
CA PHE A 105 -7.83 2.06 -13.33
C PHE A 105 -9.07 1.21 -13.68
N PRO A 106 -8.94 0.22 -14.57
CA PRO A 106 -10.05 -0.67 -14.87
C PRO A 106 -10.37 -1.56 -13.64
N VAL A 107 -11.66 -1.87 -13.46
CA VAL A 107 -12.19 -2.52 -12.25
C VAL A 107 -11.58 -3.91 -12.01
N ASP A 108 -11.17 -4.60 -13.08
CA ASP A 108 -10.51 -5.92 -13.05
C ASP A 108 -9.17 -5.95 -12.31
N ARG A 109 -8.54 -4.78 -12.10
CA ARG A 109 -7.27 -4.64 -11.39
C ARG A 109 -7.41 -4.12 -9.97
N LEU A 110 -8.62 -3.77 -9.55
CA LEU A 110 -8.83 -3.39 -8.17
C LEU A 110 -8.97 -4.66 -7.33
N PRO A 111 -8.44 -4.72 -6.10
CA PRO A 111 -8.53 -5.90 -5.25
C PRO A 111 -9.98 -6.41 -5.10
N ALA A 112 -10.20 -7.69 -4.85
CA ALA A 112 -11.55 -8.15 -4.55
C ALA A 112 -12.02 -7.50 -3.23
N LEU A 113 -13.21 -6.89 -3.24
CA LEU A 113 -13.86 -6.40 -2.03
C LEU A 113 -14.33 -7.59 -1.18
N THR A 114 -14.18 -7.47 0.14
CA THR A 114 -14.86 -8.39 1.06
C THR A 114 -16.38 -8.17 1.01
N ASN A 115 -17.18 -9.22 1.16
CA ASN A 115 -18.64 -9.09 1.21
C ASN A 115 -19.06 -8.09 2.30
N GLY A 116 -20.03 -7.22 2.00
CA GLY A 116 -20.47 -6.19 2.95
C GLY A 116 -19.57 -4.94 3.03
N LYS A 117 -18.60 -4.77 2.13
CA LYS A 117 -17.70 -3.60 2.09
C LYS A 117 -17.89 -2.77 0.81
N ILE A 118 -17.57 -1.48 0.90
CA ILE A 118 -17.41 -0.58 -0.25
C ILE A 118 -16.05 0.11 -0.16
N TRP A 119 -15.54 0.56 -1.31
CA TRP A 119 -14.37 1.43 -1.34
C TRP A 119 -14.75 2.87 -1.09
N HIS A 120 -13.99 3.51 -0.20
CA HIS A 120 -14.10 4.92 0.12
C HIS A 120 -12.79 5.61 -0.26
N GLY A 121 -12.88 6.63 -1.11
CA GLY A 121 -11.73 7.44 -1.50
C GLY A 121 -11.44 8.52 -0.47
N THR A 122 -10.23 8.57 0.07
CA THR A 122 -9.81 9.53 1.11
C THR A 122 -8.97 10.69 0.56
N GLY A 123 -9.11 11.00 -0.74
CA GLY A 123 -8.36 12.09 -1.40
C GLY A 123 -6.89 11.78 -1.74
N GLY A 124 -6.42 10.57 -1.42
CA GLY A 124 -5.09 10.07 -1.80
C GLY A 124 -4.93 8.56 -1.68
N ASN A 125 -5.87 7.88 -1.01
CA ASN A 125 -5.92 6.43 -0.86
C ASN A 125 -7.35 5.91 -1.07
N VAL A 126 -7.48 4.59 -1.06
CA VAL A 126 -8.75 3.89 -0.98
C VAL A 126 -8.72 3.01 0.27
N GLU A 127 -9.78 3.07 1.07
CA GLU A 127 -9.98 2.19 2.22
C GLU A 127 -11.26 1.36 2.03
N GLU A 128 -11.30 0.17 2.62
CA GLU A 128 -12.54 -0.60 2.75
C GLU A 128 -13.33 -0.10 3.95
N ILE A 129 -14.51 0.47 3.69
CA ILE A 129 -15.48 0.77 4.75
C ILE A 129 -16.59 -0.27 4.72
N SER A 130 -17.16 -0.55 5.89
CA SER A 130 -18.38 -1.34 5.95
C SER A 130 -19.47 -0.63 5.16
N LEU A 131 -20.25 -1.39 4.38
CA LEU A 131 -21.57 -0.94 3.98
C LEU A 131 -22.26 -0.46 5.26
N PRO A 132 -22.74 0.79 5.33
CA PRO A 132 -23.52 1.24 6.47
C PRO A 132 -24.64 0.22 6.62
N SER A 133 -24.73 -0.39 7.80
CA SER A 133 -25.55 -1.57 8.08
C SER A 133 -27.02 -1.23 7.93
N SER A 134 -27.52 -1.20 6.68
CA SER A 134 -28.83 -0.68 6.28
C SER A 134 -29.13 0.70 6.90
N TYR A 135 -29.28 1.74 6.08
CA TYR A 135 -30.00 2.92 6.55
C TYR A 135 -31.44 2.49 6.85
N SER A 136 -31.71 2.00 8.06
CA SER A 136 -33.06 1.94 8.58
C SER A 136 -33.44 3.40 8.81
N ALA A 137 -33.97 4.04 7.77
CA ALA A 137 -34.57 5.34 7.92
C ALA A 137 -35.55 5.23 9.10
N GLN A 138 -35.30 6.00 10.16
CA GLN A 138 -36.21 6.03 11.28
C GLN A 138 -37.57 6.47 10.74
N LEU A 139 -38.61 5.68 11.02
CA LEU A 139 -39.97 6.05 10.64
C LEU A 139 -40.40 7.22 11.52
N THR A 140 -40.17 8.44 11.05
CA THR A 140 -40.65 9.64 11.74
C THR A 140 -42.14 9.82 11.47
N VAL A 141 -42.82 10.61 12.32
CA VAL A 141 -44.22 10.99 12.10
C VAL A 141 -44.38 11.64 10.71
N ALA A 142 -43.47 12.51 10.31
CA ALA A 142 -43.51 13.14 8.99
C ALA A 142 -43.44 12.13 7.83
N VAL A 143 -42.63 11.06 7.97
CA VAL A 143 -42.58 9.97 6.99
C VAL A 143 -43.88 9.17 6.97
N PHE A 144 -44.40 8.81 8.15
CA PHE A 144 -45.67 8.08 8.28
C PHE A 144 -46.85 8.84 7.66
N GLN A 145 -46.82 10.18 7.74
CA GLN A 145 -47.87 11.07 7.24
C GLN A 145 -47.66 11.51 5.77
N MET A 146 -46.53 11.15 5.14
CA MET A 146 -46.17 11.64 3.82
C MET A 146 -47.13 11.13 2.73
N THR A 147 -47.60 9.91 2.87
CA THR A 147 -48.56 9.30 1.95
C THR A 147 -49.86 9.03 2.71
N PRO A 148 -50.96 9.71 2.38
CA PRO A 148 -52.24 9.47 3.03
C PRO A 148 -52.62 7.99 2.94
N ALA A 149 -53.16 7.45 4.04
CA ALA A 149 -53.64 6.08 4.06
C ALA A 149 -54.75 5.86 3.03
N THR A 150 -54.78 4.66 2.47
CA THR A 150 -55.81 4.21 1.51
C THR A 150 -56.52 2.98 2.06
N GLY A 151 -57.66 2.62 1.49
CA GLY A 151 -58.43 1.45 1.93
C GLY A 151 -59.92 1.65 1.69
N ASP A 152 -60.73 0.83 2.35
CA ASP A 152 -62.19 0.81 2.19
C ASP A 152 -62.95 1.17 3.48
N MET A 153 -62.24 1.60 4.53
CA MET A 153 -62.79 2.35 5.66
C MET A 153 -63.41 3.67 5.19
N VAL A 154 -64.26 4.27 6.02
CA VAL A 154 -64.71 5.65 5.82
C VAL A 154 -63.54 6.58 6.18
N SER A 155 -63.11 7.41 5.23
CA SER A 155 -61.96 8.33 5.39
C SER A 155 -60.68 7.64 5.87
N PRO A 156 -60.12 6.67 5.12
CA PRO A 156 -58.90 5.95 5.50
C PRO A 156 -57.71 6.89 5.66
N GLU A 157 -57.64 7.98 4.87
CA GLU A 157 -56.57 8.99 4.88
C GLU A 157 -56.36 9.66 6.24
N ARG A 158 -57.31 9.51 7.16
CA ARG A 158 -57.24 10.10 8.51
C ARG A 158 -56.50 9.24 9.52
N ILE A 159 -56.28 7.96 9.24
CA ILE A 159 -55.51 7.03 10.10
C ILE A 159 -54.08 7.55 10.36
N ASN A 160 -53.50 8.24 9.38
CA ASN A 160 -52.13 8.74 9.44
C ASN A 160 -52.02 10.22 9.10
N ASN A 161 -52.99 11.04 9.49
CA ASN A 161 -52.88 12.50 9.38
C ASN A 161 -52.55 13.14 10.74
N ILE A 162 -52.33 14.46 10.77
CA ILE A 162 -52.03 15.22 12.01
C ILE A 162 -53.30 15.78 12.68
N THR A 163 -54.47 15.59 12.08
CA THR A 163 -55.67 16.28 12.54
C THR A 163 -56.41 15.44 13.56
N THR A 164 -56.46 15.91 14.80
CA THR A 164 -57.39 15.39 15.83
C THR A 164 -58.81 15.93 15.64
N ALA A 165 -59.20 16.25 14.41
CA ALA A 165 -60.49 16.87 14.10
C ALA A 165 -61.63 15.84 14.21
N ALA A 166 -62.85 16.31 14.47
CA ALA A 166 -64.03 15.55 14.92
C ALA A 166 -64.59 14.47 13.95
N GLU A 167 -63.92 14.21 12.84
CA GLU A 167 -64.36 13.26 11.84
C GLU A 167 -63.29 12.15 11.77
N ASP A 168 -63.56 11.06 12.47
CA ASP A 168 -62.67 9.91 12.62
C ASP A 168 -62.67 9.02 11.37
N SER A 169 -61.59 8.25 11.18
CA SER A 169 -61.62 7.11 10.28
C SER A 169 -62.44 5.98 10.92
N THR A 170 -63.40 5.41 10.20
CA THR A 170 -64.29 4.37 10.77
C THR A 170 -64.42 3.14 9.87
N ALA A 171 -64.44 1.96 10.48
CA ALA A 171 -64.83 0.71 9.84
C ALA A 171 -66.31 0.46 10.13
N ASN A 172 -67.16 0.56 9.10
CA ASN A 172 -68.61 0.40 9.24
C ASN A 172 -69.11 -1.03 8.90
N ALA A 173 -68.20 -1.97 8.67
CA ALA A 173 -68.47 -3.37 8.40
C ALA A 173 -67.26 -4.23 8.78
N GLU A 174 -67.43 -5.55 8.82
CA GLU A 174 -66.30 -6.48 8.94
C GLU A 174 -65.37 -6.41 7.72
N ASN A 175 -64.10 -6.74 7.92
CA ASN A 175 -63.05 -6.78 6.90
C ASN A 175 -62.71 -5.44 6.23
N LYS A 176 -63.07 -4.31 6.85
CA LYS A 176 -62.60 -3.00 6.44
C LYS A 176 -61.15 -2.78 6.83
N TYR A 177 -60.40 -2.08 5.99
CA TYR A 177 -58.99 -1.80 6.23
C TYR A 177 -58.60 -0.38 5.83
N ALA A 178 -57.51 0.08 6.44
CA ALA A 178 -56.70 1.19 5.98
C ALA A 178 -55.24 0.74 5.96
N GLN A 179 -54.49 1.21 4.98
CA GLN A 179 -53.08 0.89 4.79
C GLN A 179 -52.27 2.15 4.52
N VAL A 180 -51.02 2.17 4.99
CA VAL A 180 -50.06 3.25 4.76
C VAL A 180 -48.89 2.68 3.97
N LEU A 181 -48.58 3.30 2.84
CA LEU A 181 -47.40 2.94 2.04
C LEU A 181 -46.18 3.73 2.52
N PHE A 182 -45.10 3.01 2.82
CA PHE A 182 -43.80 3.61 3.10
C PHE A 182 -42.96 3.69 1.82
N PHE A 183 -42.16 4.75 1.67
CA PHE A 183 -41.29 4.93 0.49
C PHE A 183 -40.11 3.94 0.45
N ALA A 184 -39.85 3.23 1.54
CA ALA A 184 -38.81 2.22 1.67
C ALA A 184 -39.22 1.19 2.72
N ALA A 185 -38.56 0.03 2.70
CA ALA A 185 -38.67 -0.96 3.77
C ALA A 185 -38.32 -0.30 5.11
N ALA A 186 -39.24 -0.39 6.07
CA ALA A 186 -39.11 0.22 7.38
C ALA A 186 -39.14 -0.86 8.46
N ARG A 187 -38.26 -0.73 9.46
CA ARG A 187 -38.32 -1.56 10.66
C ARG A 187 -39.30 -0.93 11.65
N MET A 188 -40.45 -1.58 11.85
CA MET A 188 -41.42 -1.18 12.87
C MET A 188 -41.17 -1.97 14.16
N THR A 189 -40.78 -1.28 15.23
CA THR A 189 -40.51 -1.91 16.54
C THR A 189 -41.64 -1.70 17.55
N GLN A 190 -42.46 -0.68 17.34
CA GLN A 190 -43.57 -0.29 18.21
C GLN A 190 -44.69 0.28 17.36
N PHE A 191 -45.92 0.09 17.80
CA PHE A 191 -47.11 0.69 17.21
C PHE A 191 -48.08 1.03 18.31
N ARG A 192 -48.73 2.17 18.14
CA ARG A 192 -49.76 2.65 19.05
C ARG A 192 -50.89 3.22 18.22
N LEU A 193 -52.09 2.70 18.44
CA LEU A 193 -53.33 3.24 17.90
C LEU A 193 -54.06 3.97 19.04
N TYR A 194 -54.49 5.19 18.78
CA TYR A 194 -55.37 5.95 19.66
C TYR A 194 -56.76 5.98 19.04
N GLY A 195 -57.77 5.59 19.80
CA GLY A 195 -59.18 5.75 19.43
C GLY A 195 -59.82 6.92 20.18
N HIS A 196 -60.90 7.48 19.64
CA HIS A 196 -61.77 8.43 20.33
C HIS A 196 -62.85 7.66 21.14
N ASP A 197 -63.54 8.33 22.07
CA ASP A 197 -64.56 7.74 22.97
C ASP A 197 -65.76 7.09 22.23
N SER A 198 -65.89 7.35 20.93
CA SER A 198 -66.87 6.76 19.99
C SER A 198 -66.41 5.44 19.35
N ASN A 199 -65.19 4.98 19.60
CA ASN A 199 -64.73 3.62 19.26
C ASN A 199 -65.24 2.58 20.28
N ASN A 200 -66.45 2.77 20.77
CA ASN A 200 -67.08 1.98 21.84
C ASN A 200 -67.90 0.79 21.34
N ASN A 201 -67.83 0.48 20.04
CA ASN A 201 -68.45 -0.71 19.48
C ASN A 201 -67.41 -1.82 19.33
N ASP A 202 -67.72 -2.96 19.94
CA ASP A 202 -66.91 -4.18 19.94
C ASP A 202 -66.46 -4.59 18.53
N GLY A 203 -65.15 -4.70 18.37
CA GLY A 203 -64.53 -5.16 17.12
C GLY A 203 -63.10 -5.61 17.37
N ALA A 204 -62.70 -6.71 16.73
CA ALA A 204 -61.32 -7.17 16.75
C ALA A 204 -60.55 -6.55 15.58
N TRP A 205 -59.41 -5.94 15.88
CA TRP A 205 -58.52 -5.37 14.87
C TRP A 205 -57.28 -6.25 14.72
N LYS A 206 -56.79 -6.40 13.49
CA LYS A 206 -55.49 -7.00 13.19
C LYS A 206 -54.60 -5.96 12.54
N LEU A 207 -53.31 -6.05 12.81
CA LEU A 207 -52.30 -5.29 12.10
C LEU A 207 -51.52 -6.23 11.20
N GLN A 208 -51.40 -5.88 9.92
CA GLN A 208 -50.71 -6.66 8.92
C GLN A 208 -49.62 -5.81 8.26
N TYR A 209 -48.59 -6.46 7.72
CA TYR A 209 -47.56 -5.82 6.91
C TYR A 209 -47.37 -6.59 5.59
N LEU A 210 -46.98 -5.87 4.56
CA LEU A 210 -46.63 -6.43 3.26
C LEU A 210 -45.12 -6.69 3.23
N ASP A 211 -44.69 -7.91 2.92
CA ASP A 211 -43.26 -8.26 2.82
C ASP A 211 -42.65 -7.93 1.44
N GLU A 212 -41.36 -8.23 1.26
CA GLU A 212 -40.62 -7.99 0.01
C GLU A 212 -41.17 -8.79 -1.19
N ASP A 213 -41.92 -9.87 -0.91
CA ASP A 213 -42.55 -10.73 -1.90
C ASP A 213 -44.03 -10.38 -2.13
N TYR A 214 -44.49 -9.24 -1.61
CA TYR A 214 -45.88 -8.76 -1.70
C TYR A 214 -46.92 -9.67 -1.01
N ASN A 215 -46.52 -10.40 0.03
CA ASN A 215 -47.45 -11.19 0.85
C ASN A 215 -47.86 -10.44 2.11
N TRP A 216 -49.16 -10.50 2.42
CA TRP A 216 -49.69 -9.96 3.67
C TRP A 216 -49.40 -10.90 4.82
N ASN A 217 -48.72 -10.37 5.84
CA ASN A 217 -48.36 -11.11 7.04
C ASN A 217 -49.00 -10.44 8.26
N ASP A 218 -49.59 -11.24 9.15
CA ASP A 218 -50.07 -10.74 10.43
C ASP A 218 -48.88 -10.33 11.30
N TRP A 219 -48.94 -9.12 11.85
CA TRP A 219 -47.95 -8.71 12.83
C TRP A 219 -48.24 -9.41 14.15
N LYS A 220 -47.58 -10.56 14.31
CA LYS A 220 -47.59 -11.34 15.54
C LYS A 220 -46.74 -10.64 16.58
N THR A 221 -47.35 -9.73 17.32
CA THR A 221 -46.76 -9.27 18.58
C THR A 221 -46.99 -10.37 19.60
N GLY A 222 -45.98 -10.76 20.37
CA GLY A 222 -46.16 -11.69 21.51
C GLY A 222 -46.96 -11.06 22.66
N ILE A 223 -47.79 -10.06 22.39
CA ILE A 223 -48.61 -9.36 23.35
C ILE A 223 -49.87 -10.21 23.54
N VAL A 224 -50.00 -10.75 24.74
CA VAL A 224 -51.22 -11.44 25.16
C VAL A 224 -52.37 -10.44 25.05
N THR A 225 -53.26 -10.64 24.08
CA THR A 225 -54.56 -9.97 24.08
C THR A 225 -55.29 -10.51 25.30
N GLY A 226 -55.42 -9.71 26.35
CA GLY A 226 -56.20 -10.11 27.52
C GLY A 226 -57.60 -10.43 27.06
N GLU A 227 -58.07 -11.64 27.36
CA GLU A 227 -59.49 -11.97 27.28
C GLU A 227 -60.21 -11.07 28.31
N GLY A 228 -60.80 -9.99 27.80
CA GLY A 228 -61.71 -9.11 28.54
C GLY A 228 -63.14 -9.49 28.24
#